data_AF-A0A520I6S4-F1
#
_entry.id   AF-A0A520I6S4-F1
#
_cell.length_a   1.000
_cell.length_b   1.000
_cell.length_c   1.000
_cell.angle_alpha   90.00
_cell.angle_beta   90.00
_cell.angle_gamma   90.00
#
_symmetry.space_group_name_H-M   'P 1'
#
loop_
_entity.id
_entity.type
_entity.pdbx_description
1 polymer ?
#
loop_
_entity_poly.entity_id
_entity_poly.type
_entity_poly.pdbx_seq_one_letter_code
_entity_poly.pdbx_strand_id
1 'polypeptide(L)'
;TGAYKGGIIAPGINLSLDALVTAAAKLPRIAIEAPSDTSVIGRDTVTQMHIGIYWGYVAMIEGLVARMKAEVGRPCTVVATGGLAVLFEQHTDAFDAIEPDLTIQGLAILWERAHIQA
;
A
#
# COMPACT_ATOMS: atom_id res chain seq x y z
N THR A 1 7.48 6.31 -23.71
CA THR A 1 7.58 7.72 -23.26
C THR A 1 7.47 7.73 -21.74
N GLY A 2 8.14 8.63 -21.04
CA GLY A 2 8.01 8.80 -19.57
C GLY A 2 6.75 9.56 -19.17
N ALA A 3 5.65 9.36 -19.88
CA ALA A 3 4.42 10.12 -19.70
C ALA A 3 3.62 9.58 -18.51
N TYR A 4 3.23 10.46 -17.59
CA TYR A 4 2.27 10.14 -16.53
C TYR A 4 0.87 9.97 -17.13
N LYS A 5 0.21 8.85 -16.83
CA LYS A 5 -1.10 8.48 -17.39
C LYS A 5 -2.27 8.63 -16.42
N GLY A 6 -2.01 9.12 -15.20
CA GLY A 6 -2.98 9.13 -14.11
C GLY A 6 -2.76 7.97 -13.14
N GLY A 7 -3.75 7.72 -12.29
CA GLY A 7 -3.69 6.67 -11.28
C GLY A 7 -4.94 6.60 -10.41
N ILE A 8 -4.81 5.90 -9.29
CA ILE A 8 -5.88 5.67 -8.30
C ILE A 8 -5.47 6.32 -6.98
N ILE A 9 -6.41 6.95 -6.29
CA ILE A 9 -6.25 7.41 -4.90
C ILE A 9 -7.23 6.59 -4.04
N ALA A 10 -6.68 5.87 -3.07
CA ALA A 10 -7.43 5.06 -2.10
C ALA A 10 -7.03 5.48 -0.67
N PRO A 11 -7.89 5.25 0.34
CA PRO A 11 -7.56 5.63 1.71
C PRO A 11 -6.36 4.84 2.23
N GLY A 12 -5.47 5.52 2.97
CA GLY A 12 -4.34 4.88 3.66
C GLY A 12 -4.78 4.10 4.90
N ILE A 13 -4.03 3.07 5.27
CA ILE A 13 -4.42 2.13 6.34
C ILE A 13 -4.62 2.79 7.71
N ASN A 14 -3.74 3.72 8.09
CA ASN A 14 -3.88 4.47 9.34
C ASN A 14 -5.19 5.29 9.36
N LEU A 15 -5.49 5.96 8.24
CA LEU A 15 -6.71 6.75 8.10
C LEU A 15 -7.97 5.86 8.18
N SER A 16 -7.95 4.72 7.49
CA SER A 16 -9.07 3.77 7.52
C SER A 16 -9.30 3.20 8.91
N LEU A 17 -8.24 2.90 9.65
CA LEU A 17 -8.35 2.44 11.04
C LEU A 17 -8.90 3.53 11.96
N ASP A 18 -8.38 4.76 11.86
CA ASP A 18 -8.86 5.89 12.64
C ASP A 18 -10.35 6.17 12.37
N ALA A 19 -10.77 6.08 11.11
CA ALA A 19 -12.16 6.22 10.72
C ALA A 19 -13.04 5.12 11.34
N LEU A 20 -12.59 3.86 11.31
CA LEU A 20 -13.30 2.72 11.88
C LEU A 20 -13.49 2.87 13.40
N VAL A 21 -12.42 3.24 14.12
CA VAL A 21 -12.47 3.47 15.57
C VAL A 21 -13.38 4.65 15.92
N THR A 22 -13.31 5.74 15.15
CA THR A 22 -14.15 6.93 15.38
C THR A 22 -15.63 6.63 15.16
N ALA A 23 -15.96 5.78 14.20
CA ALA A 23 -17.33 5.44 13.85
C ALA A 23 -18.02 4.49 14.84
N ALA A 24 -17.28 3.81 15.73
CA ALA A 24 -17.82 2.75 16.57
C ALA A 24 -17.33 2.83 18.04
N ALA A 25 -18.27 3.05 18.96
CA ALA A 25 -17.98 3.32 20.38
C ALA A 25 -17.21 2.22 21.15
N LYS A 26 -17.19 0.98 20.64
CA LYS A 26 -16.58 -0.18 21.33
C LYS A 26 -15.31 -0.70 20.66
N LEU A 27 -14.90 -0.12 19.54
CA LEU A 27 -13.70 -0.60 18.84
C LEU A 27 -12.45 0.05 19.47
N PRO A 28 -11.48 -0.75 19.94
CA PRO A 28 -10.25 -0.23 20.49
C PRO A 28 -9.33 0.29 19.38
N ARG A 29 -8.41 1.19 19.75
CA ARG A 29 -7.25 1.49 18.89
C ARG A 29 -6.34 0.27 18.85
N ILE A 30 -5.85 -0.06 17.66
CA ILE A 30 -4.97 -1.21 17.42
C ILE A 30 -3.71 -0.76 16.65
N ALA A 31 -2.61 -1.48 16.82
CA ALA A 31 -1.43 -1.31 15.97
C ALA A 31 -1.62 -2.07 14.66
N ILE A 32 -1.06 -1.53 13.57
CA ILE A 32 -1.07 -2.23 12.28
C ILE A 32 0.16 -3.11 12.23
N GLU A 33 -0.07 -4.42 12.20
CA GLU A 33 0.96 -5.44 12.20
C GLU A 33 0.53 -6.58 11.28
N ALA A 34 1.50 -7.31 10.75
CA ALA A 34 1.22 -8.53 10.01
C ALA A 34 0.64 -9.57 10.99
N PRO A 35 -0.45 -10.27 10.62
CA PRO A 35 -0.98 -11.36 11.42
C PRO A 35 0.09 -12.45 11.66
N SER A 36 0.05 -13.07 12.85
CA SER A 36 0.97 -14.16 13.21
C SER A 36 0.75 -15.45 12.40
N ASP A 37 -0.41 -15.56 11.74
CA ASP A 37 -0.79 -16.70 10.91
C ASP A 37 -1.62 -16.23 9.70
N THR A 38 -1.96 -17.15 8.81
CA THR A 38 -2.74 -16.87 7.60
C THR A 38 -4.26 -16.99 7.79
N SER A 39 -4.74 -17.07 9.03
CA SER A 39 -6.16 -17.14 9.32
C SER A 39 -6.86 -15.84 8.93
N VAL A 40 -8.02 -16.00 8.31
CA VAL A 40 -8.92 -14.89 7.95
C VAL A 40 -10.17 -14.86 8.82
N ILE A 41 -10.18 -15.59 9.94
CA ILE A 41 -11.31 -15.67 10.88
C ILE A 41 -10.82 -15.36 12.30
N GLY A 42 -11.14 -14.16 12.79
CA GLY A 42 -10.83 -13.71 14.15
C GLY A 42 -11.85 -14.20 15.20
N ARG A 43 -11.37 -14.46 16.42
CA ARG A 43 -12.16 -15.01 17.54
C ARG A 43 -12.60 -13.96 18.55
N ASP A 44 -12.06 -12.76 18.46
CA ASP A 44 -12.36 -11.60 19.29
C ASP A 44 -12.31 -10.33 18.45
N THR A 45 -12.79 -9.22 19.00
CA THR A 45 -12.91 -7.95 18.26
C THR A 45 -11.56 -7.42 17.75
N VAL A 46 -10.48 -7.56 18.53
CA VAL A 46 -9.16 -7.05 18.14
C VAL A 46 -8.62 -7.87 16.98
N THR A 47 -8.67 -9.20 17.08
CA THR A 47 -8.21 -10.09 16.00
C THR A 47 -9.06 -9.93 14.73
N GLN A 48 -10.37 -9.75 14.86
CA GLN A 48 -11.27 -9.46 13.73
C GLN A 48 -10.91 -8.15 13.03
N MET A 49 -10.61 -7.09 13.79
CA MET A 49 -10.17 -5.81 13.22
C MET A 49 -8.81 -5.94 12.52
N HIS A 50 -7.83 -6.59 13.17
CA HIS A 50 -6.50 -6.83 12.58
C HIS A 50 -6.61 -7.56 11.24
N ILE A 51 -7.32 -8.69 11.22
CA ILE A 51 -7.54 -9.51 10.02
C ILE A 51 -8.23 -8.70 8.93
N GLY A 52 -9.32 -8.01 9.26
CA GLY A 52 -10.12 -7.27 8.29
C GLY A 52 -9.35 -6.13 7.64
N ILE A 53 -8.56 -5.40 8.43
CA ILE A 53 -7.73 -4.32 7.92
C ILE A 53 -6.57 -4.89 7.10
N TYR A 54 -5.78 -5.81 7.66
CA TYR A 54 -4.57 -6.30 6.99
C TYR A 54 -4.90 -6.99 5.66
N TRP A 55 -5.74 -8.02 5.68
CA TRP A 55 -6.10 -8.78 4.48
C TRP A 55 -6.99 -7.97 3.53
N GLY A 56 -7.79 -7.04 4.06
CA GLY A 56 -8.54 -6.09 3.24
C GLY A 56 -7.61 -5.21 2.39
N TYR A 57 -6.50 -4.74 2.96
CA TYR A 57 -5.51 -3.97 2.22
C TYR A 57 -4.73 -4.82 1.21
N VAL A 58 -4.35 -6.05 1.55
CA VAL A 58 -3.74 -6.99 0.59
C VAL A 58 -4.67 -7.19 -0.61
N ALA A 59 -5.93 -7.53 -0.37
CA ALA A 59 -6.91 -7.76 -1.43
C ALA A 59 -7.16 -6.49 -2.28
N MET A 60 -7.17 -5.32 -1.66
CA MET A 60 -7.29 -4.04 -2.37
C MET A 60 -6.08 -3.77 -3.26
N ILE A 61 -4.86 -3.97 -2.75
CA ILE A 61 -3.62 -3.80 -3.52
C ILE A 61 -3.64 -4.72 -4.75
N GLU A 62 -3.82 -6.02 -4.53
CA GLU A 62 -3.83 -7.02 -5.59
C GLU A 62 -4.93 -6.75 -6.61
N GLY A 63 -6.13 -6.43 -6.13
CA GLY A 63 -7.28 -6.13 -6.97
C GLY A 63 -7.08 -4.89 -7.84
N LEU A 64 -6.51 -3.82 -7.30
CA LEU A 64 -6.26 -2.58 -8.05
C LEU A 64 -5.10 -2.74 -9.03
N VAL A 65 -4.01 -3.39 -8.61
CA VAL A 65 -2.85 -3.67 -9.48
C VAL A 65 -3.27 -4.55 -10.65
N ALA A 66 -4.05 -5.61 -10.41
CA ALA A 66 -4.53 -6.50 -11.47
C ALA A 66 -5.40 -5.75 -12.49
N ARG A 67 -6.33 -4.89 -12.02
CA ARG A 67 -7.17 -4.06 -12.90
C ARG A 67 -6.34 -3.09 -13.73
N MET A 68 -5.35 -2.43 -13.11
CA MET A 68 -4.48 -1.50 -13.82
C MET A 68 -3.58 -2.21 -14.85
N LYS A 69 -3.03 -3.39 -14.51
CA LYS A 69 -2.28 -4.22 -15.46
C LYS A 69 -3.16 -4.64 -16.66
N ALA A 70 -4.41 -5.02 -16.41
CA ALA A 70 -5.36 -5.37 -17.47
C ALA A 70 -5.70 -4.17 -18.37
N GLU A 71 -5.93 -2.99 -17.80
CA GLU A 71 -6.22 -1.76 -18.54
C GLU A 71 -5.02 -1.32 -19.41
N VAL A 72 -3.80 -1.43 -18.87
CA VAL A 72 -2.57 -1.09 -19.61
C VAL A 72 -2.29 -2.08 -20.75
N GLY A 73 -2.70 -3.36 -20.60
CA GLY A 73 -2.69 -4.35 -21.69
C GLY A 73 -1.30 -4.82 -22.13
N ARG A 74 -0.26 -4.60 -21.32
CA ARG A 74 1.13 -5.01 -21.57
C ARG A 74 1.87 -5.26 -20.26
N PRO A 75 3.03 -5.94 -20.26
CA PRO A 75 3.83 -6.15 -19.05
C PRO A 75 4.10 -4.83 -18.32
N CYS A 76 3.88 -4.82 -17.01
CA CYS A 76 4.05 -3.67 -16.13
C CYS A 76 4.90 -4.06 -14.93
N THR A 77 5.91 -3.24 -14.63
CA THR A 77 6.63 -3.28 -13.36
C THR A 77 5.84 -2.53 -12.29
N VAL A 78 5.66 -3.14 -11.14
CA VAL A 78 4.98 -2.58 -9.97
C VAL A 78 6.02 -2.30 -8.90
N VAL A 79 6.15 -1.02 -8.55
CA VAL A 79 7.07 -0.56 -7.51
C VAL A 79 6.24 -0.10 -6.32
N ALA A 80 6.47 -0.68 -5.15
CA ALA A 80 5.91 -0.21 -3.89
C ALA A 80 6.86 0.78 -3.21
N THR A 81 6.31 1.79 -2.54
CA THR A 81 7.08 2.80 -1.80
C THR A 81 6.33 3.22 -0.53
N GLY A 82 7.00 3.97 0.33
CA GLY A 82 6.50 4.41 1.63
C GLY A 82 6.71 3.37 2.75
N GLY A 83 6.68 3.84 4.00
CA GLY A 83 7.12 3.03 5.15
C GLY A 83 6.30 1.77 5.43
N LEU A 84 5.10 1.65 4.88
CA LEU A 84 4.23 0.49 5.05
C LEU A 84 4.33 -0.52 3.91
N ALA A 85 5.12 -0.27 2.86
CA ALA A 85 5.30 -1.24 1.77
C ALA A 85 5.87 -2.57 2.27
N VAL A 86 6.86 -2.50 3.17
CA VAL A 86 7.55 -3.67 3.77
C VAL A 86 6.58 -4.55 4.57
N LEU A 87 5.53 -3.96 5.14
CA LEU A 87 4.54 -4.69 5.92
C LEU A 87 3.80 -5.73 5.05
N PHE A 88 3.49 -5.38 3.81
CA PHE A 88 2.68 -6.23 2.92
C PHE A 88 3.53 -7.14 2.04
N GLU A 89 4.82 -6.85 1.86
CA GLU A 89 5.75 -7.61 1.02
C GLU A 89 5.67 -9.12 1.25
N GLN A 90 5.59 -9.55 2.50
CA GLN A 90 5.59 -10.96 2.87
C GLN A 90 4.31 -11.72 2.48
N HIS A 91 3.25 -11.01 2.12
CA HIS A 91 1.91 -11.56 1.95
C HIS A 91 1.27 -11.19 0.61
N THR A 92 2.04 -10.67 -0.34
CA THR A 92 1.59 -10.44 -1.72
C THR A 92 2.74 -10.50 -2.72
N ASP A 93 2.48 -11.10 -3.88
CA ASP A 93 3.38 -11.09 -5.04
C ASP A 93 3.06 -9.94 -6.01
N ALA A 94 2.28 -8.94 -5.56
CA ALA A 94 1.86 -7.83 -6.41
C ALA A 94 3.01 -6.90 -6.81
N PHE A 95 4.11 -6.89 -6.04
CA PHE A 95 5.23 -5.96 -6.18
C PHE A 95 6.43 -6.64 -6.83
N ASP A 96 7.03 -5.98 -7.82
CA ASP A 96 8.29 -6.41 -8.44
C ASP A 96 9.51 -5.81 -7.73
N ALA A 97 9.32 -4.68 -7.03
CA ALA A 97 10.35 -4.02 -6.24
C ALA A 97 9.76 -3.16 -5.12
N ILE A 98 10.53 -2.96 -4.05
CA ILE A 98 10.25 -1.99 -2.99
C ILE A 98 11.34 -0.92 -3.02
N GLU A 99 10.92 0.34 -3.13
CA GLU A 99 11.81 1.50 -3.15
C GLU A 99 11.36 2.54 -2.11
N PRO A 100 11.86 2.46 -0.86
CA PRO A 100 11.43 3.33 0.23
C PRO A 100 11.69 4.82 -0.04
N ASP A 101 12.73 5.14 -0.80
CA ASP A 101 13.22 6.51 -1.01
C ASP A 101 12.82 7.08 -2.37
N LEU A 102 11.84 6.46 -3.06
CA LEU A 102 11.47 6.78 -4.45
C LEU A 102 11.24 8.28 -4.68
N THR A 103 10.54 8.93 -3.76
CA THR A 103 10.29 10.38 -3.82
C THR A 103 11.57 11.19 -3.67
N ILE A 104 12.45 10.82 -2.73
CA ILE A 104 13.70 11.54 -2.47
C ILE A 104 14.67 11.36 -3.63
N GLN A 105 14.76 10.16 -4.21
CA GLN A 105 15.54 9.92 -5.42
C GLN A 105 15.02 10.78 -6.59
N GLY A 106 13.71 10.86 -6.76
CA GLY A 106 13.10 11.73 -7.77
C GLY A 106 13.47 13.21 -7.59
N LEU A 107 13.48 13.70 -6.35
CA LEU A 107 13.90 15.07 -6.03
C LEU A 107 15.39 15.30 -6.30
N ALA A 108 16.26 14.33 -5.98
CA ALA A 108 17.69 14.40 -6.26
C ALA A 108 17.95 14.50 -7.78
N ILE A 109 17.31 13.65 -8.58
CA ILE A 109 17.39 13.66 -10.04
C ILE A 109 16.90 15.01 -10.61
N LEU A 110 15.80 15.55 -10.07
CA LEU A 110 15.28 16.86 -10.48
C LEU A 110 16.30 17.97 -10.22
N TRP A 111 16.93 17.95 -9.03
CA TRP A 111 17.94 18.94 -8.66
C TRP A 111 19.18 18.87 -9.57
N GLU A 112 19.72 17.67 -9.81
CA GLU A 112 20.88 17.45 -10.69
C GLU A 112 20.63 17.98 -12.10
N ARG A 113 19.45 17.67 -12.68
CA ARG A 113 19.09 18.14 -14.02
C ARG A 113 18.95 19.66 -14.09
N ALA A 114 18.47 20.29 -13.02
CA ALA A 114 18.30 21.73 -12.98
C ALA A 114 19.60 22.51 -12.75
N HIS A 115 20.64 21.88 -12.17
CA HIS A 115 21.87 22.58 -11.73
C HIS A 115 23.17 22.13 -12.41
N ILE A 116 23.20 20.99 -13.10
CA ILE A 116 24.40 20.50 -13.81
C ILE A 116 24.32 20.79 -15.32
N GLN A 117 23.17 21.20 -15.85
CA GLN A 117 23.01 21.67 -17.24
C GLN A 117 23.18 23.19 -17.40
N ALA A 118 23.76 23.88 -16.42
CA ALA A 118 24.10 25.30 -16.48
C ALA A 118 25.62 25.51 -16.55
#